data_AF-A0A1I7ZZ10-F1
#
_entry.id   AF-A0A1I7ZZ10-F1
#
_cell.length_a   1.000
_cell.length_b   1.000
_cell.length_c   1.000
_cell.angle_alpha   90.00
_cell.angle_beta   90.00
_cell.angle_gamma   90.00
#
_symmetry.space_group_name_H-M   'P 1'
#
loop_
_entity.id
_entity.type
_entity.pdbx_description
1 polymer ?
#
loop_
_entity_poly.entity_id
_entity_poly.type
_entity_poly.pdbx_seq_one_letter_code
_entity_poly.pdbx_strand_id
1 'polypeptide(L)'
;MRILILMVALAASGFPATLKLTMRQDDPLVVARRCCAPEHVQCCRRAFNFLLPVQCANMTVEERMEAVHCAQKGFHGEKQLQRLNINDFECCGVFGNNDNDPENLCQERCLHALQTPSLPVAEKLQRIRFCRLNNENVVKCFHKCVHWQRHHNTDGNASFVYGEHCNWVDRMLPGKMYIGPPV
;
A
#
# COMPACT_ATOMS: atom_id res chain seq x y z
N MET A 1 16.65 12.25 -73.22
CA MET A 1 15.48 11.95 -72.36
C MET A 1 15.85 12.30 -70.92
N ARG A 2 15.12 13.22 -70.31
CA ARG A 2 15.30 13.73 -68.93
C ARG A 2 14.62 12.77 -67.94
N ILE A 3 15.28 12.33 -66.87
CA ILE A 3 14.64 11.79 -65.65
C ILE A 3 15.57 12.16 -64.48
N LEU A 4 15.33 13.27 -63.80
CA LEU A 4 14.48 13.48 -62.61
C LEU A 4 15.15 13.01 -61.30
N ILE A 5 15.47 14.02 -60.50
CA ILE A 5 16.03 14.03 -59.16
C ILE A 5 15.06 13.38 -58.17
N LEU A 6 15.56 12.53 -57.27
CA LEU A 6 14.91 12.29 -55.97
C LEU A 6 15.97 12.33 -54.86
N MET A 7 16.13 13.50 -54.25
CA MET A 7 16.81 13.64 -52.96
C MET A 7 15.84 13.19 -51.87
N VAL A 8 16.13 12.05 -51.24
CA VAL A 8 15.45 11.65 -50.01
C VAL A 8 16.16 12.35 -48.85
N ALA A 9 15.53 13.41 -48.34
CA ALA A 9 15.90 14.04 -47.08
C ALA A 9 15.53 13.10 -45.92
N LEU A 10 16.54 12.46 -45.32
CA LEU A 10 16.38 11.83 -44.00
C LEU A 10 16.35 12.94 -42.95
N ALA A 11 15.14 13.34 -42.57
CA ALA A 11 14.89 14.21 -41.43
C ALA A 11 15.33 13.49 -40.15
N ALA A 12 16.22 14.14 -39.41
CA ALA A 12 16.65 13.77 -38.08
C ALA A 12 15.46 13.77 -37.11
N SER A 13 15.16 12.61 -36.51
CA SER A 13 14.38 12.52 -35.27
C SER A 13 15.32 12.08 -34.14
N GLY A 14 16.11 13.04 -33.66
CA GLY A 14 16.81 12.92 -32.40
C GLY A 14 15.80 12.92 -31.26
N PHE A 15 15.49 11.74 -30.72
CA PHE A 15 14.91 11.60 -29.40
C PHE A 15 16.03 11.27 -28.40
N PRO A 16 16.55 12.23 -27.62
CA PRO A 16 17.25 11.89 -26.41
C PRO A 16 16.19 11.52 -25.36
N ALA A 17 15.77 10.27 -25.33
CA ALA A 17 15.04 9.72 -24.19
C ALA A 17 16.03 9.50 -23.04
N THR A 18 16.51 10.59 -22.42
CA THR A 18 17.04 10.50 -21.05
C THR A 18 15.88 10.32 -20.10
N LEU A 19 15.42 9.08 -20.00
CA LEU A 19 14.55 8.61 -18.93
C LEU A 19 15.36 8.65 -17.63
N LYS A 20 15.44 9.81 -16.98
CA LYS A 20 15.88 9.89 -15.58
C LYS A 20 14.75 9.32 -14.71
N LEU A 21 14.74 8.00 -14.52
CA LEU A 21 14.16 7.39 -13.33
C LEU A 21 15.04 7.76 -12.13
N THR A 22 14.96 8.99 -11.65
CA THR A 22 15.52 9.32 -10.33
C THR A 22 14.49 8.93 -9.28
N MET A 23 14.32 7.62 -9.06
CA MET A 23 13.87 7.15 -7.74
C MET A 23 15.07 7.33 -6.83
N ARG A 24 15.09 8.42 -6.06
CA ARG A 24 16.02 8.56 -4.94
C ARG A 24 15.55 7.60 -3.85
N GLN A 25 15.90 6.33 -4.00
CA GLN A 25 15.79 5.35 -2.92
C GLN A 25 16.94 5.67 -1.96
N ASP A 26 16.62 6.29 -0.84
CA ASP A 26 17.59 6.44 0.24
C ASP A 26 18.14 5.06 0.63
N ASP A 27 19.43 4.98 0.95
CA ASP A 27 20.08 3.73 1.37
C ASP A 27 19.35 3.15 2.60
N PRO A 28 18.90 1.87 2.55
CA PRO A 28 18.21 1.24 3.66
C PRO A 28 18.91 1.30 5.01
N LEU A 29 20.25 1.32 5.05
CA LEU A 29 21.00 1.52 6.29
C LEU A 29 20.87 2.96 6.83
N VAL A 30 20.86 3.95 5.94
CA VAL A 30 20.69 5.36 6.31
C VAL A 30 19.29 5.59 6.88
N VAL A 31 18.27 5.03 6.22
CA VAL A 31 16.88 5.11 6.72
C VAL A 31 16.74 4.36 8.05
N ALA A 32 17.31 3.16 8.18
CA ALA A 32 17.27 2.39 9.42
C ALA A 32 17.93 3.11 10.61
N ARG A 33 19.07 3.77 10.41
CA ARG A 33 19.74 4.58 11.44
C ARG A 33 18.93 5.80 11.87
N ARG A 34 18.11 6.36 10.97
CA ARG A 34 17.27 7.52 11.25
C ARG A 34 15.98 7.13 11.98
N CYS A 35 15.41 5.98 11.63
CA CYS A 35 14.04 5.63 12.01
C CYS A 35 13.93 4.54 13.08
N CYS A 36 15.00 3.82 13.39
CA CYS A 36 14.98 2.76 14.40
C CYS A 36 15.96 3.06 15.53
N ALA A 37 15.61 2.59 16.74
CA ALA A 37 16.52 2.63 17.88
C ALA A 37 17.84 1.89 17.56
N PRO A 38 18.99 2.31 18.13
CA PRO A 38 20.32 1.76 17.82
C PRO A 38 20.41 0.23 17.84
N GLU A 39 19.76 -0.41 18.81
CA GLU A 39 19.66 -1.86 19.02
C GLU A 39 18.89 -2.58 17.91
N HIS A 40 18.03 -1.87 17.17
CA HIS A 40 17.17 -2.44 16.13
C HIS A 40 17.62 -2.11 14.70
N VAL A 41 18.62 -1.24 14.51
CA VAL A 41 19.09 -0.77 13.19
C VAL A 41 19.38 -1.93 12.22
N GLN A 42 20.07 -2.98 12.67
CA GLN A 42 20.41 -4.11 11.80
C GLN A 42 19.19 -4.94 11.40
N CYS A 43 18.23 -5.10 12.32
CA CYS A 43 16.97 -5.76 12.02
C CYS A 43 16.14 -4.94 11.02
N CYS A 44 15.95 -3.64 11.28
CA CYS A 44 15.24 -2.73 10.38
C CYS A 44 15.87 -2.70 8.99
N ARG A 45 17.20 -2.57 8.89
CA ARG A 45 17.93 -2.61 7.62
C ARG A 45 17.62 -3.88 6.84
N ARG A 46 17.62 -5.05 7.49
CA ARG A 46 17.27 -6.31 6.82
C ARG A 46 15.83 -6.29 6.33
N ALA A 47 14.89 -5.88 7.18
CA ALA A 47 13.49 -5.78 6.79
C ALA A 47 13.31 -4.86 5.57
N PHE A 48 13.99 -3.72 5.55
CA PHE A 48 13.91 -2.75 4.46
C PHE A 48 14.51 -3.30 3.17
N ASN A 49 15.70 -3.92 3.24
CA ASN A 49 16.40 -4.54 2.11
C ASN A 49 15.58 -5.65 1.45
N PHE A 50 14.92 -6.48 2.26
CA PHE A 50 14.21 -7.66 1.78
C PHE A 50 12.71 -7.41 1.56
N LEU A 51 12.25 -6.16 1.64
CA LEU A 51 10.84 -5.78 1.47
C LEU A 51 9.92 -6.59 2.43
N LEU A 52 10.34 -6.67 3.69
CA LEU A 52 9.64 -7.38 4.76
C LEU A 52 9.05 -6.41 5.80
N PRO A 53 8.02 -6.84 6.56
CA PRO A 53 7.55 -6.12 7.72
C PRO A 53 8.65 -5.97 8.77
N VAL A 54 8.59 -4.87 9.52
CA VAL A 54 9.48 -4.69 10.67
C VAL A 54 9.00 -5.58 11.81
N GLN A 55 9.76 -6.64 12.12
CA GLN A 55 9.48 -7.59 13.21
C GLN A 55 10.73 -7.80 14.06
N CYS A 56 11.25 -6.72 14.63
CA CYS A 56 12.44 -6.77 15.48
C CYS A 56 12.09 -7.29 16.87
N ALA A 57 12.91 -8.21 17.38
CA ALA A 57 12.76 -8.73 18.74
C ALA A 57 12.87 -7.58 19.75
N ASN A 58 12.04 -7.62 20.80
CA ASN A 58 11.95 -6.62 21.87
C ASN A 58 11.52 -5.21 21.45
N MET A 59 11.05 -5.02 20.22
CA MET A 59 10.45 -3.77 19.76
C MET A 59 8.95 -3.75 20.11
N THR A 60 8.49 -2.69 20.77
CA THR A 60 7.07 -2.51 21.10
C THR A 60 6.22 -2.29 19.84
N VAL A 61 4.90 -2.30 20.00
CA VAL A 61 3.98 -2.04 18.87
C VAL A 61 4.13 -0.59 18.42
N GLU A 62 4.21 0.34 19.38
CA GLU A 62 4.35 1.77 19.14
C GLU A 62 5.65 2.09 18.41
N GLU A 63 6.79 1.58 18.91
CA GLU A 63 8.11 1.76 18.27
C GLU A 63 8.11 1.21 16.84
N ARG A 64 7.44 0.08 16.61
CA ARG A 64 7.32 -0.51 15.29
C ARG A 64 6.50 0.36 14.36
N MET A 65 5.38 0.91 14.83
CA MET A 65 4.54 1.81 14.03
C MET A 65 5.30 3.09 13.67
N GLU A 66 5.99 3.70 14.63
CA GLU A 66 6.83 4.88 14.40
C GLU A 66 7.97 4.60 13.42
N ALA A 67 8.67 3.47 13.57
CA ALA A 67 9.75 3.06 12.68
C ALA A 67 9.25 2.84 11.24
N VAL A 68 8.12 2.15 11.06
CA VAL A 68 7.50 1.93 9.74
C VAL A 68 7.05 3.25 9.13
N HIS A 69 6.40 4.12 9.90
CA HIS A 69 5.94 5.43 9.42
C HIS A 69 7.13 6.31 8.97
N CYS A 70 8.16 6.43 9.82
CA CYS A 70 9.38 7.17 9.51
C CYS A 70 10.08 6.61 8.27
N ALA A 71 10.24 5.28 8.19
CA ALA A 71 10.94 4.65 7.08
C ALA A 71 10.18 4.81 5.76
N GLN A 72 8.85 4.70 5.79
CA GLN A 72 8.04 4.91 4.60
C GLN A 72 8.18 6.36 4.08
N LYS A 73 8.17 7.34 4.99
CA LYS A 73 8.46 8.74 4.66
C LYS A 73 9.87 8.91 4.09
N GLY A 74 10.86 8.22 4.64
CA GLY A 74 12.24 8.22 4.15
C GLY A 74 12.38 7.70 2.73
N PHE A 75 11.81 6.52 2.42
CA PHE A 75 11.95 5.90 1.10
C PHE A 75 11.10 6.55 0.00
N HIS A 76 9.93 7.10 0.35
CA HIS A 76 8.92 7.46 -0.64
C HIS A 76 8.41 8.90 -0.53
N GLY A 77 8.80 9.62 0.52
CA GLY A 77 8.38 10.99 0.78
C GLY A 77 6.93 11.13 1.28
N GLU A 78 6.61 12.35 1.70
CA GLU A 78 5.33 12.69 2.33
C GLU A 78 4.12 12.41 1.43
N LYS A 79 4.23 12.65 0.13
CA LYS A 79 3.13 12.47 -0.82
C LYS A 79 2.65 11.01 -0.89
N GLN A 80 3.56 10.05 -0.79
CA GLN A 80 3.18 8.63 -0.76
C GLN A 80 2.57 8.27 0.60
N LEU A 81 3.13 8.78 1.69
CA LEU A 81 2.61 8.56 3.04
C LEU A 81 1.16 9.03 3.19
N GLN A 82 0.80 10.17 2.61
CA GLN A 82 -0.57 10.70 2.64
C GLN A 82 -1.57 9.78 1.93
N ARG A 83 -1.14 9.07 0.87
CA ARG A 83 -2.00 8.17 0.08
C ARG A 83 -2.29 6.86 0.79
N LEU A 84 -1.32 6.33 1.53
CA LEU A 84 -1.45 5.08 2.29
C LEU A 84 -0.36 5.04 3.36
N ASN A 85 -0.71 4.74 4.59
CA ASN A 85 0.17 4.77 5.76
C ASN A 85 -0.05 3.52 6.63
N ILE A 86 0.91 3.18 7.49
CA ILE A 86 0.73 2.14 8.51
C ILE A 86 -0.47 2.42 9.42
N ASN A 87 -0.78 3.68 9.69
CA ASN A 87 -1.94 4.07 10.52
C ASN A 87 -3.30 3.71 9.87
N ASP A 88 -3.32 3.28 8.60
CA ASP A 88 -4.54 2.83 7.94
C ASP A 88 -4.85 1.34 8.22
N PHE A 89 -4.18 0.73 9.21
CA PHE A 89 -4.29 -0.69 9.52
C PHE A 89 -5.72 -1.13 9.86
N GLU A 90 -6.54 -0.27 10.49
CA GLU A 90 -7.94 -0.56 10.78
C GLU A 90 -8.77 -0.78 9.51
N CYS A 91 -8.39 -0.12 8.41
CA CYS A 91 -9.04 -0.31 7.12
C CYS A 91 -8.82 -1.71 6.54
N CYS A 92 -7.79 -2.45 6.99
CA CYS A 92 -7.63 -3.85 6.62
C CYS A 92 -8.74 -4.75 7.18
N GLY A 93 -9.48 -4.29 8.20
CA GLY A 93 -10.61 -5.04 8.78
C GLY A 93 -11.72 -5.35 7.76
N VAL A 94 -11.82 -4.58 6.68
CA VAL A 94 -12.76 -4.85 5.57
C VAL A 94 -12.58 -6.22 4.92
N PHE A 95 -11.36 -6.75 4.97
CA PHE A 95 -11.02 -8.04 4.38
C PHE A 95 -11.33 -9.23 5.30
N GLY A 96 -11.55 -8.98 6.59
CA GLY A 96 -11.87 -10.02 7.57
C GLY A 96 -13.32 -10.51 7.49
N ASN A 97 -13.61 -11.64 8.15
CA ASN A 97 -14.95 -12.25 8.22
C ASN A 97 -15.56 -12.49 6.84
N ASN A 98 -14.76 -13.02 5.93
CA ASN A 98 -15.10 -13.16 4.54
C ASN A 98 -15.29 -14.63 4.19
N ASP A 99 -16.51 -15.03 3.84
CA ASP A 99 -16.83 -16.43 3.58
C ASP A 99 -16.05 -17.02 2.39
N ASN A 100 -15.56 -16.14 1.51
CA ASN A 100 -14.74 -16.47 0.35
C ASN A 100 -13.22 -16.40 0.66
N ASP A 101 -12.83 -16.12 1.90
CA ASP A 101 -11.44 -16.08 2.40
C ASP A 101 -11.38 -16.57 3.87
N PRO A 102 -11.64 -17.88 4.11
CA PRO A 102 -11.80 -18.43 5.47
C PRO A 102 -10.52 -18.36 6.30
N GLU A 103 -9.36 -18.28 5.65
CA GLU A 103 -8.05 -18.12 6.28
C GLU A 103 -7.67 -16.65 6.52
N ASN A 104 -8.53 -15.69 6.13
CA ASN A 104 -8.28 -14.24 6.21
C ASN A 104 -6.97 -13.79 5.53
N LEU A 105 -6.56 -14.50 4.48
CA LEU A 105 -5.30 -14.24 3.75
C LEU A 105 -5.24 -12.80 3.22
N CYS A 106 -6.38 -12.22 2.82
CA CYS A 106 -6.46 -10.85 2.35
C CYS A 106 -6.22 -9.83 3.47
N GLN A 107 -6.72 -10.08 4.67
CA GLN A 107 -6.48 -9.21 5.82
C GLN A 107 -5.01 -9.25 6.22
N GLU A 108 -4.42 -10.44 6.30
CA GLU A 108 -3.00 -10.61 6.61
C GLU A 108 -2.10 -9.94 5.55
N ARG A 109 -2.40 -10.16 4.26
CA ARG A 109 -1.66 -9.50 3.17
C ARG A 109 -1.77 -7.98 3.24
N CYS A 110 -2.93 -7.45 3.64
CA CYS A 110 -3.11 -6.03 3.85
C CYS A 110 -2.21 -5.50 4.97
N LEU A 111 -2.26 -6.12 6.15
CA LEU A 111 -1.43 -5.73 7.29
C LEU A 111 0.06 -5.84 6.96
N HIS A 112 0.48 -6.94 6.34
CA HIS A 112 1.86 -7.16 5.93
C HIS A 112 2.34 -6.12 4.92
N ALA A 113 1.51 -5.74 3.94
CA ALA A 113 1.83 -4.68 2.99
C ALA A 113 1.98 -3.32 3.68
N LEU A 114 1.09 -2.97 4.60
CA LEU A 114 1.18 -1.72 5.36
C LEU A 114 2.44 -1.67 6.24
N GLN A 115 2.77 -2.77 6.90
CA GLN A 115 3.93 -2.91 7.80
C GLN A 115 5.29 -2.98 7.09
N THR A 116 5.31 -3.06 5.75
CA THR A 116 6.54 -3.08 4.95
C THR A 116 6.84 -1.67 4.43
N PRO A 117 7.75 -0.89 5.05
CA PRO A 117 7.89 0.54 4.75
C PRO A 117 8.62 0.83 3.44
N SER A 118 9.47 -0.09 2.96
CA SER A 118 10.23 0.07 1.72
C SER A 118 9.44 -0.28 0.46
N LEU A 119 8.19 -0.76 0.60
CA LEU A 119 7.29 -0.99 -0.53
C LEU A 119 6.59 0.31 -0.95
N PRO A 120 6.66 0.68 -2.25
CA PRO A 120 5.88 1.79 -2.78
C PRO A 120 4.38 1.56 -2.62
N VAL A 121 3.60 2.64 -2.48
CA VAL A 121 2.14 2.55 -2.29
C VAL A 121 1.45 1.80 -3.43
N ALA A 122 1.89 2.00 -4.68
CA ALA A 122 1.34 1.27 -5.82
C ALA A 122 1.48 -0.25 -5.66
N GLU A 123 2.64 -0.73 -5.20
CA GLU A 123 2.89 -2.15 -4.95
C GLU A 123 2.13 -2.66 -3.73
N LYS A 124 2.03 -1.87 -2.65
CA LYS A 124 1.19 -2.21 -1.48
C LYS A 124 -0.26 -2.46 -1.91
N LEU A 125 -0.83 -1.53 -2.68
CA LEU A 125 -2.20 -1.63 -3.18
C LEU A 125 -2.37 -2.80 -4.16
N GLN A 126 -1.36 -3.09 -4.99
CA GLN A 126 -1.37 -4.25 -5.87
C GLN A 126 -1.42 -5.56 -5.08
N ARG A 127 -0.58 -5.71 -4.04
CA ARG A 127 -0.57 -6.90 -3.17
C ARG A 127 -1.91 -7.10 -2.46
N ILE A 128 -2.53 -6.00 -2.00
CA ILE A 128 -3.87 -6.01 -1.40
C ILE A 128 -4.93 -6.42 -2.42
N ARG A 129 -4.91 -5.82 -3.61
CA ARG A 129 -5.92 -6.09 -4.64
C ARG A 129 -5.90 -7.55 -5.09
N PHE A 130 -4.73 -8.12 -5.28
CA PHE A 130 -4.53 -9.48 -5.79
C PHE A 130 -4.35 -10.53 -4.67
N CYS A 131 -4.87 -10.26 -3.47
CA CYS A 131 -4.90 -11.28 -2.43
C CYS A 131 -5.80 -12.48 -2.79
N ARG A 132 -6.83 -12.25 -3.62
CA ARG A 132 -7.70 -13.29 -4.20
C ARG A 132 -8.36 -12.81 -5.51
N LEU A 133 -9.01 -13.74 -6.20
CA LEU A 133 -9.87 -13.44 -7.35
C LEU A 133 -11.17 -12.76 -6.89
N ASN A 134 -11.73 -11.85 -7.70
CA ASN A 134 -13.01 -11.16 -7.44
C ASN A 134 -13.07 -10.38 -6.11
N ASN A 135 -12.04 -9.56 -5.83
CA ASN A 135 -11.94 -8.77 -4.60
C ASN A 135 -12.29 -7.28 -4.79
N GLU A 136 -12.88 -6.89 -5.92
CA GLU A 136 -12.91 -5.49 -6.34
C GLU A 136 -13.76 -4.59 -5.44
N ASN A 137 -14.93 -5.06 -4.99
CA ASN A 137 -15.81 -4.25 -4.14
C ASN A 137 -15.22 -4.09 -2.73
N VAL A 138 -14.56 -5.13 -2.21
CA VAL A 138 -13.87 -5.07 -0.91
C VAL A 138 -12.69 -4.09 -0.98
N VAL A 139 -11.93 -4.09 -2.08
CA VAL A 139 -10.84 -3.12 -2.31
C VAL A 139 -11.36 -1.69 -2.48
N LYS A 140 -12.49 -1.49 -3.16
CA LYS A 140 -13.15 -0.16 -3.22
C LYS A 140 -13.55 0.31 -1.83
N CYS A 141 -14.07 -0.58 -0.99
CA CYS A 141 -14.42 -0.27 0.39
C CYS A 141 -13.19 0.07 1.25
N PHE A 142 -12.08 -0.68 1.09
CA PHE A 142 -10.80 -0.33 1.69
C PHE A 142 -10.39 1.11 1.38
N HIS A 143 -10.45 1.51 0.10
CA HIS A 143 -10.13 2.88 -0.29
C HIS A 143 -11.06 3.93 0.32
N LYS A 144 -12.36 3.64 0.47
CA LYS A 144 -13.30 4.52 1.16
C LYS A 144 -12.91 4.71 2.63
N CYS A 145 -12.56 3.63 3.33
CA CYS A 145 -12.09 3.71 4.71
C CYS A 145 -10.81 4.57 4.83
N VAL A 146 -9.80 4.31 3.98
CA VAL A 146 -8.56 5.10 3.98
C VAL A 146 -8.86 6.58 3.75
N HIS A 147 -9.71 6.90 2.78
CA HIS A 147 -10.12 8.28 2.51
C HIS A 147 -10.86 8.90 3.70
N TRP A 148 -11.76 8.16 4.32
CA TRP A 148 -12.54 8.61 5.48
C TRP A 148 -11.63 8.93 6.67
N GLN A 149 -10.64 8.07 6.98
CA GLN A 149 -9.68 8.30 8.06
C GLN A 149 -8.89 9.60 7.87
N ARG A 150 -8.68 10.06 6.63
CA ARG A 150 -8.00 11.33 6.36
C ARG A 150 -8.85 12.56 6.65
N HIS A 151 -10.17 12.44 6.62
CA HIS A 151 -11.09 13.58 6.74
C HIS A 151 -11.78 13.65 8.10
N HIS A 152 -11.91 12.53 8.80
CA HIS A 152 -12.75 12.43 10.00
C HIS A 152 -12.01 11.96 11.25
N ASN A 153 -10.74 11.58 11.16
CA ASN A 153 -9.95 11.18 12.31
C ASN A 153 -9.31 12.37 13.06
N THR A 154 -9.83 13.58 12.89
CA THR A 154 -9.37 14.78 13.64
C THR A 154 -9.97 14.85 15.04
N ASP A 155 -11.12 14.22 15.28
CA ASP A 155 -11.86 14.36 16.54
C ASP A 155 -11.91 13.06 17.38
N GLY A 156 -11.23 11.99 16.94
CA GLY A 156 -11.02 10.74 17.67
C GLY A 156 -12.26 9.88 17.98
N ASN A 157 -13.47 10.39 17.76
CA ASN A 157 -14.72 9.74 18.18
C ASN A 157 -15.52 9.07 17.05
N ALA A 158 -15.17 9.33 15.79
CA ALA A 158 -15.86 8.69 14.68
C ALA A 158 -15.07 7.44 14.23
N SER A 159 -15.78 6.37 13.90
CA SER A 159 -15.19 5.18 13.29
C SER A 159 -15.88 4.90 11.95
N PHE A 160 -15.15 4.31 11.00
CA PHE A 160 -15.72 3.99 9.70
C PHE A 160 -16.68 2.79 9.84
N VAL A 161 -17.99 3.04 9.72
CA VAL A 161 -19.00 1.98 9.77
C VAL A 161 -19.12 1.33 8.40
N TYR A 162 -18.51 0.16 8.25
CA TYR A 162 -18.47 -0.52 6.97
C TYR A 162 -19.86 -0.85 6.39
N GLY A 163 -20.84 -1.19 7.25
CA GLY A 163 -22.21 -1.53 6.83
C GLY A 163 -22.93 -0.40 6.09
N GLU A 164 -22.60 0.85 6.40
CA GLU A 164 -23.25 2.04 5.82
C GLU A 164 -22.60 2.47 4.50
N HIS A 165 -21.32 2.13 4.31
CA HIS A 165 -20.51 2.71 3.23
C HIS A 165 -20.07 1.70 2.17
N CYS A 166 -20.26 0.40 2.42
CA CYS A 166 -19.69 -0.66 1.60
C CYS A 166 -20.70 -1.70 1.12
N ASN A 167 -20.46 -2.17 -0.11
CA ASN A 167 -21.19 -3.28 -0.69
C ASN A 167 -20.47 -4.59 -0.35
N TRP A 168 -21.21 -5.53 0.23
CA TRP A 168 -20.69 -6.79 0.76
C TRP A 168 -20.81 -8.00 -0.16
N VAL A 169 -21.32 -7.83 -1.39
CA VAL A 169 -21.58 -8.95 -2.31
C VAL A 169 -20.35 -9.84 -2.51
N ASP A 170 -19.14 -9.29 -2.61
CA ASP A 170 -17.89 -10.06 -2.82
C ASP A 170 -17.42 -10.87 -1.58
N ARG A 171 -18.08 -10.68 -0.42
CA ARG A 171 -17.84 -11.47 0.80
C ARG A 171 -18.86 -12.60 0.98
N MET A 172 -19.87 -12.67 0.13
CA MET A 172 -20.97 -13.61 0.24
C MET A 172 -20.75 -14.82 -0.68
N LEU A 173 -21.10 -16.01 -0.19
CA LEU A 173 -21.20 -17.24 -0.96
C LEU A 173 -22.60 -17.34 -1.58
N PRO A 174 -22.72 -17.72 -2.86
CA PRO A 174 -24.01 -18.02 -3.46
C PRO A 174 -24.79 -19.07 -2.64
N GLY A 175 -26.09 -18.85 -2.47
CA GLY A 175 -26.98 -19.80 -1.77
C GLY A 175 -26.96 -19.75 -0.25
N LYS A 176 -26.13 -18.88 0.37
CA LYS A 176 -26.23 -18.58 1.80
C LYS A 176 -27.16 -17.39 2.06
N MET A 177 -27.95 -17.49 3.12
CA MET A 177 -28.81 -16.40 3.60
C MET A 177 -27.99 -15.50 4.54
N TYR A 178 -27.91 -14.21 4.20
CA TYR A 178 -27.24 -13.19 5.00
C TYR A 178 -28.29 -12.32 5.67
N ILE A 179 -28.38 -12.37 7.00
CA ILE A 179 -29.27 -11.52 7.79
C ILE A 179 -28.42 -10.37 8.33
N GLY A 180 -28.71 -9.14 7.90
CA GLY A 180 -28.05 -7.93 8.40
C GLY A 180 -28.60 -7.48 9.77
N PRO A 181 -27.93 -6.52 10.43
CA PRO A 181 -28.48 -5.91 11.64
C PRO A 181 -29.85 -5.28 11.36
N PRO A 182 -30.75 -5.22 12.35
CA PRO A 182 -32.04 -4.54 12.19
C PRO A 182 -31.80 -3.08 11.79
N VAL A 183 -32.54 -2.65 10.76
CA VAL A 183 -32.59 -1.25 10.31
C VAL A 183 -33.25 -0.35 11.35
#